data_AF-A0A935U222-F1
#
_entry.id   AF-A0A935U222-F1
#
_cell.length_a   1.000
_cell.length_b   1.000
_cell.length_c   1.000
_cell.angle_alpha   90.00
_cell.angle_beta   90.00
_cell.angle_gamma   90.00
#
_symmetry.space_group_name_H-M   'P 1'
#
loop_
_entity.id
_entity.type
_entity.pdbx_description
1 polymer ?
#
loop_
_entity_poly.entity_id
_entity_poly.type
_entity_poly.pdbx_seq_one_letter_code
_entity_poly.pdbx_strand_id
1 'polypeptide(L)'
;MAGKRKGVGRVVAKSATSVLNLGVFGAAAAGAVVLASWPIAALGGVAYAALVASDVASPDFRRRALRRAGDLPLPRPKDLEDPALRDLVTQIHAAREDIAATLRETPQRVQRNLTTTIDSLEELQNHAAVLVTRARDLGIYLERVDLPQARQEAATLHQRAATSPDHDTAREYELAATAAAERATALVDIETGRERILANLTRIVATLRGVPPKIVRMRTLDDRASDSLTGDFDRELSRMNTDLRAFEQTLESLVEVSR
;
A
#
# COMPACT_ATOMS: atom_id res chain seq x y z
N MET A 1 20.83 14.29 13.10
CA MET A 1 19.45 14.15 13.60
C MET A 1 18.95 12.75 13.29
N ALA A 2 18.81 11.89 14.30
CA ALA A 2 18.47 10.48 14.14
C ALA A 2 17.04 10.21 14.63
N GLY A 3 16.09 10.08 13.70
CA GLY A 3 14.68 9.84 13.97
C GLY A 3 14.22 8.43 13.56
N LYS A 4 14.00 7.57 14.56
CA LYS A 4 12.87 6.62 14.66
C LYS A 4 12.61 5.66 13.47
N ARG A 5 13.40 4.58 13.36
CA ARG A 5 12.95 3.28 12.77
C ARG A 5 12.24 2.39 13.82
N LYS A 6 11.27 2.91 14.58
CA LYS A 6 10.63 2.15 15.69
C LYS A 6 9.55 1.15 15.25
N GLY A 7 9.13 1.14 13.98
CA GLY A 7 8.07 0.26 13.47
C GLY A 7 8.55 -1.13 13.07
N VAL A 8 9.57 -1.20 12.21
CA VAL A 8 10.05 -2.46 11.61
C VAL A 8 10.62 -3.43 12.64
N GLY A 9 11.40 -2.92 13.61
CA GLY A 9 11.98 -3.76 14.67
C GLY A 9 10.93 -4.40 15.60
N ARG A 10 9.76 -3.78 15.75
CA ARG A 10 8.70 -4.28 16.64
C ARG A 10 7.91 -5.42 16.02
N VAL A 11 7.78 -5.43 14.69
CA VAL A 11 7.13 -6.52 13.94
C VAL A 11 8.06 -7.74 13.91
N VAL A 12 9.35 -7.55 13.60
CA VAL A 12 10.35 -8.63 13.60
C VAL A 12 10.50 -9.26 15.00
N ALA A 13 10.54 -8.45 16.05
CA ALA A 13 10.62 -8.96 17.43
C ALA A 13 9.39 -9.80 17.85
N LYS A 14 8.19 -9.44 17.38
CA LYS A 14 6.96 -10.16 17.73
C LYS A 14 6.81 -11.48 16.97
N SER A 15 7.36 -11.56 15.76
CA SER A 15 7.46 -12.81 14.98
C SER A 15 8.47 -13.80 15.56
N ALA A 16 9.57 -13.29 16.15
CA ALA A 16 10.58 -14.11 16.82
C ALA A 16 10.06 -14.78 18.10
N THR A 17 9.03 -14.23 18.74
CA THR A 17 8.43 -14.76 19.98
C THR A 17 7.25 -15.71 19.78
N SER A 18 6.96 -16.14 18.55
CA SER A 18 5.96 -17.20 18.30
C SER A 18 6.42 -18.50 18.99
N VAL A 19 5.52 -19.17 19.72
CA VAL A 19 5.80 -20.39 20.51
C VAL A 19 6.42 -21.50 19.64
N LEU A 20 6.05 -21.57 18.36
CA LEU A 20 6.62 -22.50 17.38
C LEU A 20 8.08 -22.13 17.01
N ASN A 21 8.37 -20.84 16.81
CA ASN A 21 9.72 -20.36 16.46
C ASN A 21 10.69 -20.47 17.65
N LEU A 22 10.18 -20.28 18.88
CA LEU A 22 10.95 -20.53 20.11
C LEU A 22 11.30 -22.00 20.31
N GLY A 23 10.41 -22.92 19.92
CA GLY A 23 10.69 -24.36 19.97
C GLY A 23 11.81 -24.78 19.00
N VAL A 24 11.75 -24.30 17.75
CA VAL A 24 12.76 -24.60 16.72
C VAL A 24 14.11 -23.94 17.04
N PHE A 25 14.11 -22.68 17.48
CA PHE A 25 15.34 -21.98 17.87
C PHE A 25 15.96 -22.61 19.14
N GLY A 26 15.15 -23.00 20.12
CA GLY A 26 15.60 -23.70 21.32
C GLY A 26 16.21 -25.06 21.02
N ALA A 27 15.58 -25.86 20.15
CA ALA A 27 16.12 -27.16 19.74
C ALA A 27 17.41 -27.03 18.91
N ALA A 28 17.48 -26.05 18.01
CA ALA A 28 18.67 -25.80 17.19
C ALA A 28 19.85 -25.26 18.01
N ALA A 29 19.60 -24.34 18.95
CA ALA A 29 20.62 -23.80 19.84
C ALA A 29 21.16 -24.88 20.80
N ALA A 30 20.28 -25.73 21.36
CA ALA A 30 20.69 -26.86 22.20
C ALA A 30 21.52 -27.89 21.41
N GLY A 31 21.12 -28.22 20.18
CA GLY A 31 21.89 -29.12 19.31
C GLY A 31 23.25 -28.56 18.88
N ALA A 32 23.33 -27.24 18.60
CA ALA A 32 24.57 -26.58 18.18
C ALA A 32 25.63 -26.51 19.29
N VAL A 33 25.20 -26.29 20.54
CA VAL A 33 26.11 -26.27 21.71
C VAL A 33 26.68 -27.66 22.01
N VAL A 34 25.91 -28.73 21.77
CA VAL A 34 26.35 -30.11 22.03
C VAL A 34 27.32 -30.64 20.96
N LEU A 35 27.20 -30.19 19.71
CA LEU A 35 27.98 -30.74 18.58
C LEU A 35 29.14 -29.86 18.09
N ALA A 36 29.27 -28.62 18.57
CA ALA A 36 30.33 -27.67 18.21
C ALA A 36 30.61 -27.55 16.70
N SER A 37 29.60 -27.81 15.86
CA SER A 37 29.76 -27.87 14.41
C SER A 37 29.09 -26.66 13.76
N TRP A 38 29.93 -25.76 13.23
CA TRP A 38 29.52 -24.60 12.45
C TRP A 38 28.61 -24.92 11.24
N PRO A 39 28.78 -26.04 10.51
CA PRO A 39 27.90 -26.40 9.40
C PRO A 39 26.44 -26.63 9.81
N ILE A 40 26.21 -27.23 10.98
CA ILE A 40 24.85 -27.47 11.50
C ILE A 40 24.18 -26.15 11.91
N ALA A 41 24.94 -25.19 12.45
CA ALA A 41 24.43 -23.86 12.75
C ALA A 41 24.04 -23.09 11.46
N ALA A 42 24.84 -23.19 10.40
CA ALA A 42 24.51 -22.60 9.10
C ALA A 42 23.24 -23.22 8.51
N LEU A 43 23.09 -24.54 8.57
CA LEU A 43 21.88 -25.26 8.15
C LEU A 43 20.64 -24.84 8.96
N GLY A 44 20.77 -24.69 10.28
CA GLY A 44 19.70 -24.20 11.14
C GLY A 44 19.29 -22.76 10.81
N GLY A 45 20.26 -21.90 10.50
CA GLY A 45 20.01 -20.52 10.05
C GLY A 45 19.26 -20.46 8.72
N VAL A 46 19.66 -21.28 7.74
CA VAL A 46 18.97 -21.39 6.45
C VAL A 46 17.55 -21.93 6.61
N ALA A 47 17.35 -22.97 7.44
CA ALA A 47 16.03 -23.53 7.71
C ALA A 47 15.10 -22.52 8.41
N TYR A 48 15.63 -21.73 9.36
CA TYR A 48 14.88 -20.65 9.99
C TYR A 48 14.52 -19.53 8.99
N ALA A 49 15.46 -19.12 8.14
CA ALA A 49 15.21 -18.14 7.09
C ALA A 49 14.14 -18.63 6.11
N ALA A 50 14.17 -19.91 5.73
CA ALA A 50 13.16 -20.53 4.89
C ALA A 50 11.78 -20.59 5.57
N LEU A 51 11.72 -20.89 6.87
CA LEU A 51 10.48 -20.88 7.64
C LEU A 51 9.89 -19.47 7.72
N VAL A 52 10.69 -18.46 8.05
CA VAL A 52 10.25 -17.06 8.08
C VAL A 52 9.78 -16.61 6.69
N ALA A 53 10.51 -16.95 5.63
CA ALA A 53 10.09 -16.66 4.25
C ALA A 53 8.76 -17.34 3.91
N SER A 54 8.57 -18.60 4.31
CA SER A 54 7.32 -19.34 4.05
C SER A 54 6.13 -18.76 4.82
N ASP A 55 6.34 -18.31 6.07
CA ASP A 55 5.30 -17.77 6.93
C ASP A 55 4.87 -16.37 6.44
N VAL A 56 5.84 -15.55 5.98
CA VAL A 56 5.60 -14.26 5.32
C VAL A 56 4.91 -14.43 3.96
N ALA A 57 5.27 -15.46 3.20
CA ALA A 57 4.62 -15.79 1.93
C ALA A 57 3.21 -16.38 2.12
N SER A 58 2.85 -16.82 3.33
CA SER A 58 1.55 -17.44 3.55
C SER A 58 0.40 -16.45 3.30
N PRO A 59 -0.65 -16.87 2.57
CA PRO A 59 -1.79 -16.01 2.29
C PRO A 59 -2.54 -15.63 3.58
N ASP A 60 -2.50 -16.47 4.61
CA ASP A 60 -3.13 -16.19 5.90
C ASP A 60 -2.37 -15.17 6.74
N PHE A 61 -1.03 -15.14 6.68
CA PHE A 61 -0.26 -14.06 7.28
C PHE A 61 -0.51 -12.75 6.55
N ARG A 62 -0.48 -12.75 5.21
CA ARG A 62 -0.82 -11.56 4.42
C ARG A 62 -2.24 -11.06 4.72
N ARG A 63 -3.26 -11.93 4.75
CA ARG A 63 -4.63 -11.55 5.14
C ARG A 63 -4.70 -11.00 6.56
N ARG A 64 -3.98 -11.57 7.53
CA ARG A 64 -3.96 -11.08 8.92
C ARG A 64 -3.17 -9.77 9.07
N ALA A 65 -2.09 -9.61 8.33
CA ALA A 65 -1.32 -8.37 8.26
C ALA A 65 -2.12 -7.27 7.58
N LEU A 66 -2.83 -7.57 6.48
CA LEU A 66 -3.74 -6.66 5.78
C LEU A 66 -4.97 -6.32 6.63
N ARG A 67 -5.54 -7.28 7.38
CA ARG A 67 -6.61 -6.99 8.35
C ARG A 67 -6.15 -6.08 9.49
N ARG A 68 -4.92 -6.26 9.99
CA ARG A 68 -4.31 -5.32 10.95
C ARG A 68 -3.91 -3.99 10.32
N ALA A 69 -3.62 -3.97 9.02
CA ALA A 69 -3.42 -2.76 8.26
C ALA A 69 -4.74 -2.03 7.98
N GLY A 70 -5.88 -2.72 8.07
CA GLY A 70 -7.21 -2.13 8.04
C GLY A 70 -7.40 -1.06 9.12
N ASP A 71 -6.81 -1.22 10.30
CA ASP A 71 -6.87 -0.20 11.36
C ASP A 71 -5.78 0.90 11.22
N LEU A 72 -5.15 1.05 10.05
CA LEU A 72 -4.16 2.12 9.87
C LEU A 72 -4.86 3.48 9.94
N PRO A 73 -4.56 4.31 10.96
CA PRO A 73 -5.13 5.63 10.99
C PRO A 73 -4.61 6.42 9.79
N LEU A 74 -5.52 7.15 9.13
CA LEU A 74 -5.14 8.12 8.12
C LEU A 74 -4.07 9.06 8.71
N PRO A 75 -2.90 9.23 8.05
CA PRO A 75 -1.85 10.08 8.59
C PRO A 75 -2.34 11.52 8.71
N ARG A 76 -1.78 12.29 9.66
CA ARG A 76 -2.17 13.68 9.79
C ARG A 76 -1.63 14.47 8.60
N PRO A 77 -2.37 15.43 8.03
CA PRO A 77 -1.90 16.22 6.89
C PRO A 77 -0.51 16.84 7.10
N LYS A 78 -0.25 17.35 8.31
CA LYS A 78 1.04 17.96 8.66
C LYS A 78 2.24 17.01 8.65
N ASP A 79 2.02 15.70 8.67
CA ASP A 79 3.07 14.68 8.63
C ASP A 79 3.44 14.30 7.18
N LEU A 80 2.80 14.91 6.18
CA LEU A 80 3.02 14.66 4.76
C LEU A 80 3.80 15.81 4.14
N GLU A 81 4.95 15.51 3.53
CA GLU A 81 5.80 16.48 2.84
C GLU A 81 5.22 16.90 1.48
N ASP A 82 4.68 15.93 0.74
CA ASP A 82 4.01 16.12 -0.54
C ASP A 82 2.72 16.98 -0.39
N PRO A 83 2.68 18.17 -1.02
CA PRO A 83 1.54 19.09 -0.90
C PRO A 83 0.25 18.54 -1.51
N ALA A 84 0.31 17.77 -2.60
CA ALA A 84 -0.88 17.21 -3.24
C ALA A 84 -1.52 16.14 -2.33
N LEU A 85 -0.68 15.28 -1.74
CA LEU A 85 -1.13 14.25 -0.81
C LEU A 85 -1.66 14.86 0.49
N ARG A 86 -1.00 15.91 1.00
CA ARG A 86 -1.45 16.68 2.16
C ARG A 86 -2.84 17.27 1.95
N ASP A 87 -3.07 17.86 0.79
CA ASP A 87 -4.37 18.44 0.43
C ASP A 87 -5.45 17.35 0.39
N LEU A 88 -5.23 16.25 -0.33
CA LEU A 88 -6.17 15.12 -0.39
C LEU A 88 -6.52 14.57 0.99
N VAL A 89 -5.54 14.37 1.86
CA VAL A 89 -5.78 13.88 3.23
C VAL A 89 -6.55 14.90 4.08
N THR A 90 -6.30 16.19 3.91
CA THR A 90 -7.09 17.25 4.54
C THR A 90 -8.54 17.19 4.09
N GLN A 91 -8.78 17.01 2.79
CA GLN A 91 -10.12 16.89 2.22
C GLN A 91 -10.85 15.64 2.72
N ILE A 92 -10.16 14.50 2.89
CA ILE A 92 -10.73 13.29 3.48
C ILE A 92 -11.15 13.54 4.93
N HIS A 93 -10.29 14.17 5.74
CA HIS A 93 -10.62 14.52 7.12
C HIS A 93 -11.85 15.42 7.21
N ALA A 94 -11.89 16.49 6.41
CA ALA A 94 -13.05 17.39 6.37
C ALA A 94 -14.34 16.65 5.98
N ALA A 95 -14.29 15.81 4.93
CA ALA A 95 -15.46 15.05 4.51
C ALA A 95 -15.95 14.07 5.59
N ARG A 96 -15.04 13.46 6.37
CA ARG A 96 -15.41 12.61 7.50
C ARG A 96 -16.10 13.38 8.62
N GLU A 97 -15.61 14.57 8.94
CA GLU A 97 -16.22 15.44 9.95
C GLU A 97 -17.62 15.87 9.52
N ASP A 98 -17.81 16.20 8.24
CA ASP A 98 -19.12 16.54 7.65
C ASP A 98 -20.11 15.36 7.71
N ILE A 99 -19.65 14.15 7.37
CA ILE A 99 -20.47 12.92 7.48
C ILE A 99 -20.87 12.69 8.95
N ALA A 100 -19.92 12.79 9.88
CA ALA A 100 -20.17 12.58 11.30
C ALA A 100 -21.13 13.64 11.89
N ALA A 101 -21.00 14.91 11.48
CA ALA A 101 -21.95 15.97 11.84
C ALA A 101 -23.35 15.66 11.31
N THR A 102 -23.45 15.32 10.02
CA THR A 102 -24.73 15.00 9.36
C THR A 102 -25.41 13.79 9.99
N LEU A 103 -24.67 12.75 10.33
CA LEU A 103 -25.19 11.56 11.01
C LEU A 103 -25.73 11.88 12.40
N ARG A 104 -25.06 12.75 13.18
CA ARG A 104 -25.54 13.19 14.50
C ARG A 104 -26.89 13.91 14.45
N GLU A 105 -27.14 14.66 13.38
CA GLU A 105 -28.40 15.36 13.14
C GLU A 105 -29.48 14.47 12.50
N THR A 106 -29.12 13.27 12.06
CA THR A 106 -30.02 12.36 11.35
C THR A 106 -30.88 11.58 12.35
N PRO A 107 -32.21 11.49 12.16
CA PRO A 107 -33.06 10.69 13.04
C PRO A 107 -32.63 9.23 13.12
N GLN A 108 -32.73 8.61 14.30
CA GLN A 108 -32.23 7.25 14.56
C GLN A 108 -32.81 6.19 13.62
N ARG A 109 -34.05 6.37 13.14
CA ARG A 109 -34.67 5.48 12.15
C ARG A 109 -33.85 5.42 10.85
N VAL A 110 -33.37 6.56 10.35
CA VAL A 110 -32.57 6.64 9.13
C VAL A 110 -31.16 6.13 9.40
N GLN A 111 -30.59 6.44 10.57
CA GLN A 111 -29.27 5.90 10.97
C GLN A 111 -29.24 4.37 10.96
N ARG A 112 -30.30 3.69 11.44
CA ARG A 112 -30.39 2.22 11.40
C ARG A 112 -30.28 1.66 9.98
N ASN A 113 -30.90 2.34 9.01
CA ASN A 113 -30.83 1.94 7.60
C ASN A 113 -29.44 2.19 6.99
N LEU A 114 -28.65 3.10 7.57
CA LEU A 114 -27.31 3.45 7.11
C LEU A 114 -26.18 2.61 7.72
N THR A 115 -26.49 1.61 8.55
CA THR A 115 -25.45 0.84 9.27
C THR A 115 -24.43 0.21 8.30
N THR A 116 -24.92 -0.51 7.29
CA THR A 116 -24.06 -1.13 6.25
C THR A 116 -23.27 -0.10 5.45
N THR A 117 -23.88 1.04 5.19
CA THR A 117 -23.25 2.17 4.52
C THR A 117 -22.09 2.71 5.34
N ILE A 118 -22.28 2.90 6.65
CA ILE A 118 -21.25 3.41 7.57
C ILE A 118 -20.06 2.46 7.61
N ASP A 119 -20.30 1.15 7.72
CA ASP A 119 -19.24 0.13 7.67
C ASP A 119 -18.45 0.21 6.35
N SER A 120 -19.14 0.40 5.24
CA SER A 120 -18.51 0.55 3.92
C SER A 120 -17.69 1.84 3.79
N LEU A 121 -18.08 2.92 4.48
CA LEU A 121 -17.34 4.17 4.53
C LEU A 121 -16.08 4.07 5.39
N GLU A 122 -16.11 3.30 6.48
CA GLU A 122 -14.92 2.99 7.26
C GLU A 122 -13.92 2.17 6.44
N GLU A 123 -14.40 1.16 5.71
CA GLU A 123 -13.56 0.41 4.79
C GLU A 123 -12.91 1.31 3.73
N LEU A 124 -13.67 2.22 3.13
CA LEU A 124 -13.15 3.18 2.15
C LEU A 124 -12.05 4.08 2.73
N GLN A 125 -12.16 4.46 4.00
CA GLN A 125 -11.13 5.24 4.70
C GLN A 125 -9.86 4.42 4.96
N ASN A 126 -10.02 3.15 5.27
CA ASN A 126 -8.90 2.23 5.47
C ASN A 126 -8.11 2.06 4.16
N HIS A 127 -8.81 1.90 3.04
CA HIS A 127 -8.20 1.92 1.71
C HIS A 127 -7.47 3.24 1.44
N ALA A 128 -8.08 4.38 1.77
CA ALA A 128 -7.41 5.67 1.63
C ALA A 128 -6.11 5.76 2.44
N ALA A 129 -6.07 5.24 3.67
CA ALA A 129 -4.87 5.24 4.50
C ALA A 129 -3.73 4.40 3.89
N VAL A 130 -4.06 3.22 3.33
CA VAL A 130 -3.10 2.37 2.62
C VAL A 130 -2.56 3.09 1.37
N LEU A 131 -3.46 3.65 0.56
CA LEU A 131 -3.09 4.38 -0.66
C LEU A 131 -2.21 5.60 -0.35
N VAL A 132 -2.53 6.37 0.68
CA VAL A 132 -1.71 7.52 1.10
C VAL A 132 -0.31 7.07 1.51
N THR A 133 -0.21 5.99 2.28
CA THR A 133 1.10 5.45 2.68
C THR A 133 1.92 5.03 1.46
N ARG A 134 1.30 4.32 0.51
CA ARG A 134 1.97 3.91 -0.74
C ARG A 134 2.38 5.10 -1.61
N ALA A 135 1.51 6.08 -1.81
CA ALA A 135 1.82 7.28 -2.58
C ALA A 135 3.01 8.06 -2.00
N ARG A 136 3.05 8.19 -0.66
CA ARG A 136 4.18 8.81 0.04
C ARG A 136 5.48 8.03 -0.18
N ASP A 137 5.44 6.72 0.00
CA ASP A 137 6.64 5.89 -0.14
C ASP A 137 7.19 5.91 -1.58
N LEU A 138 6.30 5.91 -2.59
CA LEU A 138 6.67 6.12 -4.00
C LEU A 138 7.23 7.53 -4.25
N GLY A 139 6.62 8.57 -3.66
CA GLY A 139 7.11 9.95 -3.76
C GLY A 139 8.53 10.10 -3.22
N ILE A 140 8.80 9.57 -2.03
CA ILE A 140 10.14 9.59 -1.42
C ILE A 140 11.17 8.86 -2.29
N TYR A 141 10.77 7.78 -2.96
CA TYR A 141 11.65 7.06 -3.87
C TYR A 141 11.94 7.88 -5.13
N LEU A 142 10.92 8.45 -5.77
CA LEU A 142 11.05 9.27 -6.98
C LEU A 142 11.86 10.55 -6.73
N GLU A 143 11.77 11.16 -5.55
CA GLU A 143 12.60 12.31 -5.16
C GLU A 143 14.11 11.99 -5.11
N ARG A 144 14.47 10.71 -4.93
CA ARG A 144 15.88 10.28 -4.85
C ARG A 144 16.44 9.82 -6.18
N VAL A 145 15.60 9.60 -7.19
CA VAL A 145 16.01 9.03 -8.47
C VAL A 145 15.74 10.03 -9.58
N ASP A 146 16.76 10.30 -10.39
CA ASP A 146 16.66 11.20 -11.54
C ASP A 146 16.25 10.40 -12.79
N LEU A 147 14.94 10.42 -13.10
CA LEU A 147 14.39 9.78 -14.31
C LEU A 147 15.00 10.35 -15.60
N PRO A 148 15.12 11.69 -15.79
CA PRO A 148 15.87 12.26 -16.91
C PRO A 148 17.29 11.70 -17.06
N GLN A 149 18.04 11.59 -15.96
CA GLN A 149 19.39 11.01 -15.98
C GLN A 149 19.37 9.54 -16.42
N ALA A 150 18.45 8.72 -15.89
CA ALA A 150 18.33 7.32 -16.27
C ALA A 150 18.04 7.15 -17.78
N ARG A 151 17.19 8.02 -18.35
CA ARG A 151 16.91 8.04 -19.80
C ARG A 151 18.14 8.46 -20.61
N GLN A 152 18.85 9.49 -20.15
CA GLN A 152 20.06 9.97 -20.81
C GLN A 152 21.18 8.93 -20.79
N GLU A 153 21.33 8.19 -19.69
CA GLU A 153 22.28 7.10 -19.56
C GLU A 153 22.01 6.00 -20.60
N ALA A 154 20.75 5.54 -20.70
CA ALA A 154 20.34 4.55 -21.69
C ALA A 154 20.64 5.02 -23.13
N ALA A 155 20.30 6.28 -23.46
CA ALA A 155 20.58 6.85 -24.76
C ALA A 155 22.10 6.95 -25.05
N THR A 156 22.89 7.33 -24.05
CA THR A 156 24.35 7.46 -24.17
C THR A 156 25.01 6.09 -24.40
N LEU A 157 24.59 5.05 -23.67
CA LEU A 157 25.09 3.69 -23.85
C LEU A 157 24.72 3.13 -25.23
N HIS A 158 23.49 3.36 -25.68
CA HIS A 158 23.05 2.96 -27.01
C HIS A 158 23.84 3.69 -28.12
N GLN A 159 24.16 4.97 -27.93
CA GLN A 159 25.02 5.71 -28.86
C GLN A 159 26.45 5.13 -28.87
N ARG A 160 27.01 4.81 -27.70
CA ARG A 160 28.36 4.21 -27.60
C ARG A 160 28.43 2.84 -28.29
N ALA A 161 27.43 1.99 -28.09
CA ALA A 161 27.30 0.72 -28.81
C ALA A 161 27.36 0.93 -30.33
N ALA A 162 26.55 1.86 -30.85
CA ALA A 162 26.47 2.14 -32.28
C ALA A 162 27.77 2.71 -32.89
N THR A 163 28.60 3.38 -32.08
CA THR A 163 29.86 4.00 -32.53
C THR A 163 31.11 3.16 -32.22
N SER A 164 30.97 2.03 -31.52
CA SER A 164 32.11 1.19 -31.14
C SER A 164 32.63 0.38 -32.33
N PRO A 165 33.93 0.47 -32.67
CA PRO A 165 34.52 -0.31 -33.75
C PRO A 165 34.77 -1.78 -33.37
N ASP A 166 34.87 -2.07 -32.07
CA ASP A 166 35.02 -3.44 -31.55
C ASP A 166 33.65 -4.04 -31.26
N HIS A 167 33.39 -5.22 -31.83
CA HIS A 167 32.11 -5.92 -31.75
C HIS A 167 31.81 -6.41 -30.34
N ASP A 168 32.81 -6.90 -29.60
CA ASP A 168 32.59 -7.41 -28.25
C ASP A 168 32.27 -6.25 -27.28
N THR A 169 33.03 -5.15 -27.39
CA THR A 169 32.71 -3.90 -26.66
C THR A 169 31.33 -3.34 -27.03
N ALA A 170 30.96 -3.37 -28.32
CA ALA A 170 29.63 -2.92 -28.76
C ALA A 170 28.52 -3.74 -28.09
N ARG A 171 28.67 -5.06 -28.05
CA ARG A 171 27.72 -5.97 -27.41
C ARG A 171 27.56 -5.71 -25.91
N GLU A 172 28.66 -5.46 -25.19
CA GLU A 172 28.59 -5.11 -23.76
C GLU A 172 27.86 -3.77 -23.54
N TYR A 173 28.10 -2.77 -24.41
CA TYR A 173 27.34 -1.52 -24.36
C TYR A 173 25.86 -1.71 -24.67
N GLU A 174 25.50 -2.60 -25.60
CA GLU A 174 24.09 -2.93 -25.88
C GLU A 174 23.40 -3.55 -24.66
N LEU A 175 24.04 -4.54 -24.02
CA LEU A 175 23.50 -5.16 -22.79
C LEU A 175 23.31 -4.11 -21.68
N ALA A 176 24.29 -3.23 -21.49
CA ALA A 176 24.19 -2.14 -20.52
C ALA A 176 23.07 -1.15 -20.90
N ALA A 177 22.92 -0.82 -22.19
CA ALA A 177 21.86 0.06 -22.68
C ALA A 177 20.47 -0.54 -22.44
N THR A 178 20.30 -1.85 -22.68
CA THR A 178 19.05 -2.57 -22.39
C THR A 178 18.71 -2.50 -20.91
N ALA A 179 19.65 -2.80 -20.02
CA ALA A 179 19.43 -2.73 -18.57
C ALA A 179 19.09 -1.30 -18.10
N ALA A 180 19.76 -0.27 -18.64
CA ALA A 180 19.46 1.12 -18.34
C ALA A 180 18.06 1.54 -18.86
N ALA A 181 17.65 1.07 -20.03
CA ALA A 181 16.33 1.33 -20.60
C ALA A 181 15.22 0.65 -19.78
N GLU A 182 15.43 -0.58 -19.33
CA GLU A 182 14.52 -1.29 -18.41
C GLU A 182 14.35 -0.53 -17.10
N ARG A 183 15.45 -0.04 -16.50
CA ARG A 183 15.40 0.82 -15.32
C ARG A 183 14.60 2.10 -15.56
N ALA A 184 14.84 2.80 -16.66
CA ALA A 184 14.10 4.01 -17.01
C ALA A 184 12.60 3.71 -17.19
N THR A 185 12.25 2.57 -17.76
CA THR A 185 10.87 2.10 -17.93
C THR A 185 10.21 1.84 -16.57
N ALA A 186 10.89 1.11 -15.68
CA ALA A 186 10.39 0.86 -14.33
C ALA A 186 10.13 2.15 -13.54
N LEU A 187 10.98 3.19 -13.71
CA LEU A 187 10.76 4.50 -13.07
C LEU A 187 9.50 5.21 -13.61
N VAL A 188 9.24 5.12 -14.91
CA VAL A 188 8.00 5.64 -15.52
C VAL A 188 6.78 4.91 -14.99
N ASP A 189 6.87 3.59 -14.84
CA ASP A 189 5.79 2.78 -14.29
C ASP A 189 5.50 3.14 -12.83
N ILE A 190 6.53 3.42 -12.03
CA ILE A 190 6.39 3.89 -10.64
C ILE A 190 5.71 5.27 -10.60
N GLU A 191 6.13 6.21 -11.45
CA GLU A 191 5.52 7.54 -11.56
C GLU A 191 4.03 7.43 -11.95
N THR A 192 3.73 6.66 -13.00
CA THR A 192 2.36 6.37 -13.45
C THR A 192 1.54 5.70 -12.35
N GLY A 193 2.13 4.77 -11.60
CA GLY A 193 1.50 4.12 -10.46
C GLY A 193 1.12 5.12 -9.37
N ARG A 194 2.01 6.07 -9.04
CA ARG A 194 1.74 7.14 -8.08
C ARG A 194 0.60 8.04 -8.56
N GLU A 195 0.58 8.45 -9.82
CA GLU A 195 -0.51 9.25 -10.39
C GLU A 195 -1.86 8.54 -10.29
N ARG A 196 -1.91 7.24 -10.61
CA ARG A 196 -3.12 6.43 -10.46
C ARG A 196 -3.60 6.37 -9.00
N ILE A 197 -2.69 6.31 -8.03
CA ILE A 197 -3.06 6.36 -6.61
C ILE A 197 -3.69 7.72 -6.27
N LEU A 198 -3.10 8.84 -6.70
CA LEU A 198 -3.65 10.18 -6.47
C LEU A 198 -5.03 10.36 -7.11
N ALA A 199 -5.25 9.80 -8.30
CA ALA A 199 -6.55 9.79 -8.95
C ALA A 199 -7.60 9.00 -8.14
N ASN A 200 -7.23 7.83 -7.62
CA ASN A 200 -8.12 7.04 -6.76
C ASN A 200 -8.44 7.75 -5.43
N LEU A 201 -7.46 8.41 -4.82
CA LEU A 201 -7.69 9.23 -3.63
C LEU A 201 -8.64 10.40 -3.91
N THR A 202 -8.50 11.06 -5.06
CA THR A 202 -9.44 12.09 -5.53
C THR A 202 -10.86 11.52 -5.69
N ARG A 203 -10.99 10.31 -6.26
CA ARG A 203 -12.28 9.61 -6.37
C ARG A 203 -12.90 9.35 -4.99
N ILE A 204 -12.10 8.86 -4.03
CA ILE A 204 -12.54 8.62 -2.65
C ILE A 204 -13.05 9.93 -2.00
N VAL A 205 -12.31 11.03 -2.15
CA VAL A 205 -12.73 12.35 -1.65
C VAL A 205 -14.08 12.76 -2.22
N ALA A 206 -14.27 12.62 -3.53
CA ALA A 206 -15.53 12.96 -4.20
C ALA A 206 -16.69 12.10 -3.67
N THR A 207 -16.47 10.79 -3.50
CA THR A 207 -17.48 9.88 -2.93
C THR A 207 -17.84 10.25 -1.49
N LEU A 208 -16.86 10.50 -0.63
CA LEU A 208 -17.09 10.91 0.76
C LEU A 208 -17.87 12.22 0.84
N ARG A 209 -17.52 13.21 0.01
CA ARG A 209 -18.25 14.50 -0.06
C ARG A 209 -19.67 14.37 -0.58
N GLY A 210 -19.95 13.33 -1.37
CA GLY A 210 -21.30 13.04 -1.87
C GLY A 210 -22.23 12.42 -0.83
N VAL A 211 -21.71 11.96 0.31
CA VAL A 211 -22.49 11.25 1.34
C VAL A 211 -23.44 12.17 2.11
N PRO A 212 -23.01 13.33 2.67
CA PRO A 212 -23.90 14.18 3.44
C PRO A 212 -25.16 14.61 2.68
N PRO A 213 -25.10 15.08 1.41
CA PRO A 213 -26.31 15.40 0.65
C PRO A 213 -27.26 14.22 0.46
N LYS A 214 -26.73 12.99 0.27
CA LYS A 214 -27.54 11.76 0.17
C LYS A 214 -28.27 11.46 1.49
N ILE A 215 -27.58 11.60 2.63
CA ILE A 215 -28.21 11.43 3.95
C ILE A 215 -29.31 12.48 4.17
N VAL A 216 -29.06 13.75 3.85
CA VAL A 216 -30.06 14.82 3.95
C VAL A 216 -31.27 14.52 3.08
N ARG A 217 -31.06 14.05 1.85
CA ARG A 217 -32.15 13.63 0.96
C ARG A 217 -32.97 12.48 1.55
N MET A 218 -32.34 11.46 2.13
CA MET A 218 -33.04 10.36 2.79
C MET A 218 -33.89 10.83 3.98
N ARG A 219 -33.44 11.85 4.72
CA ARG A 219 -34.23 12.45 5.82
C ARG A 219 -35.56 13.05 5.35
N THR A 220 -35.61 13.54 4.11
CA THR A 220 -36.79 14.21 3.54
C THR A 220 -37.76 13.26 2.83
N LEU A 221 -37.35 12.02 2.58
CA LEU A 221 -38.13 11.07 1.79
C LEU A 221 -38.92 10.10 2.68
N ASP A 222 -40.08 9.66 2.19
CA ASP A 222 -40.87 8.60 2.81
C ASP A 222 -40.11 7.26 2.79
N ASP A 223 -40.47 6.35 3.69
CA ASP A 223 -39.73 5.10 3.97
C ASP A 223 -39.43 4.30 2.69
N ARG A 224 -40.38 4.16 1.76
CA ARG A 224 -40.18 3.41 0.49
C ARG A 224 -39.14 4.03 -0.43
N ALA A 225 -39.06 5.36 -0.49
CA ALA A 225 -38.07 6.05 -1.32
C ALA A 225 -36.68 6.03 -0.67
N SER A 226 -36.62 6.00 0.66
CA SER A 226 -35.39 5.85 1.43
C SER A 226 -34.74 4.47 1.23
N ASP A 227 -35.53 3.40 1.18
CA ASP A 227 -35.02 2.03 0.98
C ASP A 227 -34.31 1.89 -0.37
N SER A 228 -34.90 2.42 -1.44
CA SER A 228 -34.31 2.39 -2.79
C SER A 228 -32.99 3.16 -2.85
N LEU A 229 -32.94 4.38 -2.31
CA LEU A 229 -31.72 5.19 -2.29
C LEU A 229 -30.61 4.56 -1.45
N THR A 230 -30.97 3.90 -0.35
CA THR A 230 -30.00 3.21 0.52
C THR A 230 -29.37 2.04 -0.25
N GLY A 231 -30.19 1.24 -0.94
CA GLY A 231 -29.72 0.12 -1.75
C GLY A 231 -28.83 0.56 -2.94
N ASP A 232 -29.12 1.69 -3.58
CA ASP A 232 -28.25 2.25 -4.62
C ASP A 232 -26.90 2.68 -4.06
N PHE A 233 -26.92 3.35 -2.90
CA PHE A 233 -25.72 3.87 -2.28
C PHE A 233 -24.81 2.77 -1.74
N ASP A 234 -25.38 1.75 -1.09
CA ASP A 234 -24.63 0.58 -0.62
C ASP A 234 -23.97 -0.18 -1.78
N ARG A 235 -24.66 -0.31 -2.92
CA ARG A 235 -24.10 -0.93 -4.13
C ARG A 235 -22.95 -0.12 -4.72
N GLU A 236 -23.05 1.20 -4.71
CA GLU A 236 -21.99 2.11 -5.19
C GLU A 236 -20.72 1.98 -4.31
N LEU A 237 -20.87 2.04 -2.99
CA LEU A 237 -19.75 1.89 -2.05
C LEU A 237 -19.13 0.50 -2.11
N SER A 238 -19.96 -0.56 -2.16
CA SER A 238 -19.49 -1.95 -2.26
C SER A 238 -18.70 -2.18 -3.55
N ARG A 239 -19.17 -1.64 -4.68
CA ARG A 239 -18.43 -1.68 -5.95
C ARG A 239 -17.10 -0.93 -5.82
N MET A 240 -17.12 0.25 -5.22
CA MET A 240 -15.91 1.06 -5.03
C MET A 240 -14.86 0.34 -4.18
N ASN A 241 -15.25 -0.27 -3.06
CA ASN A 241 -14.36 -1.06 -2.21
C ASN A 241 -13.80 -2.28 -2.97
N THR A 242 -14.62 -2.94 -3.79
CA THR A 242 -14.16 -4.06 -4.64
C THR A 242 -13.11 -3.61 -5.65
N ASP A 243 -13.35 -2.50 -6.36
CA ASP A 243 -12.39 -1.93 -7.30
C ASP A 243 -11.07 -1.56 -6.61
N LEU A 244 -11.15 -0.94 -5.43
CA LEU A 244 -9.98 -0.50 -4.67
C LEU A 244 -9.15 -1.68 -4.17
N ARG A 245 -9.79 -2.75 -3.67
CA ARG A 245 -9.10 -3.99 -3.31
C ARG A 245 -8.38 -4.61 -4.52
N ALA A 246 -9.03 -4.65 -5.68
CA ALA A 246 -8.41 -5.17 -6.90
C ALA A 246 -7.21 -4.31 -7.35
N PHE A 247 -7.34 -2.99 -7.24
CA PHE A 247 -6.25 -2.05 -7.51
C PHE A 247 -5.09 -2.23 -6.51
N GLU A 248 -5.37 -2.37 -5.22
CA GLU A 248 -4.35 -2.60 -4.19
C GLU A 248 -3.58 -3.90 -4.41
N GLN A 249 -4.25 -4.97 -4.86
CA GLN A 249 -3.62 -6.24 -5.25
C GLN A 249 -2.69 -6.06 -6.47
N THR A 250 -3.11 -5.26 -7.45
CA THR A 250 -2.29 -4.96 -8.64
C THR A 250 -1.06 -4.12 -8.26
N LEU A 251 -1.20 -3.19 -7.33
CA LEU A 251 -0.07 -2.42 -6.80
C LEU A 251 0.89 -3.29 -5.99
N GLU A 252 0.39 -4.29 -5.26
CA GLU A 252 1.23 -5.19 -4.47
C GLU A 252 2.12 -6.05 -5.39
N SER A 253 1.58 -6.55 -6.51
CA SER A 253 2.39 -7.31 -7.48
C SER A 253 3.46 -6.45 -8.16
N LEU A 254 3.19 -5.17 -8.45
CA LEU A 254 4.20 -4.26 -9.00
C LEU A 254 5.37 -4.03 -8.04
N VAL A 255 5.09 -3.90 -6.73
CA VAL A 255 6.15 -3.72 -5.72
C VAL A 255 6.97 -5.00 -5.54
N GLU A 256 6.36 -6.19 -5.60
CA GLU A 256 7.07 -7.47 -5.52
C GLU A 256 8.06 -7.67 -6.68
N VAL A 257 7.72 -7.25 -7.90
CA VAL A 257 8.63 -7.36 -9.07
C VAL A 257 9.85 -6.42 -8.97
N SER A 258 9.74 -5.34 -8.20
CA SER A 258 10.81 -4.34 -8.06
C SER A 258 11.84 -4.64 -6.96
N ARG A 259 11.67 -5.74 -6.20
CA ARG A 259 12.58 -6.15 -5.11
C ARG A 259 13.43 -7.34 -5.50
#